data_AF-A0A3S1FMI7-F1
#
_entry.id   AF-A0A3S1FMI7-F1
#
_cell.length_a   1.000
_cell.length_b   1.000
_cell.length_c   1.000
_cell.angle_alpha   90.00
_cell.angle_beta   90.00
_cell.angle_gamma   90.00
#
_symmetry.space_group_name_H-M   'P 1'
#
loop_
_entity.id
_entity.type
_entity.pdbx_description
1 polymer ?
#
loop_
_entity_poly.entity_id
_entity_poly.type
_entity_poly.pdbx_seq_one_letter_code
_entity_poly.pdbx_strand_id
1 'polypeptide(L)'
;MRKLILAISMLAFAGSAAFADPIQDRQALMKERGKIAGQLSKVVKGEAPYDAAAVLTALQALQANAEKFHANVDTFFPAGSDTG
;
A
#
# COMPACT_ATOMS: atom_id res chain seq x y z
N MET A 1 -7.21 37.38 -25.88
CA MET A 1 -7.87 37.07 -24.60
C MET A 1 -8.43 35.64 -24.54
N ARG A 2 -9.17 35.16 -25.56
CA ARG A 2 -9.73 33.80 -25.61
C ARG A 2 -8.70 32.64 -25.48
N LYS A 3 -7.52 32.79 -26.10
CA LYS A 3 -6.43 31.79 -26.04
C LYS A 3 -5.74 31.70 -24.68
N LEU A 4 -5.66 32.83 -23.95
CA LEU A 4 -5.10 32.90 -22.60
C LEU A 4 -6.02 32.24 -21.59
N ILE A 5 -7.34 32.46 -21.72
CA ILE A 5 -8.34 31.82 -20.87
C ILE A 5 -8.28 30.29 -21.02
N LEU A 6 -8.25 29.78 -22.25
CA LEU A 6 -8.11 28.34 -22.54
C LEU A 6 -6.81 27.73 -21.99
N ALA A 7 -5.69 28.45 -22.08
CA ALA A 7 -4.41 27.99 -21.54
C ALA A 7 -4.41 27.92 -20.01
N ILE A 8 -5.02 28.90 -19.34
CA ILE A 8 -5.17 28.93 -17.87
C ILE A 8 -6.13 27.82 -17.41
N SER A 9 -7.20 27.55 -18.16
CA SER A 9 -8.14 26.45 -17.87
C SER A 9 -7.48 25.06 -17.96
N MET A 10 -6.61 24.84 -18.94
CA MET A 10 -5.85 23.58 -19.04
C MET A 10 -4.80 23.44 -17.94
N LEU A 11 -4.15 24.54 -17.53
CA LEU A 11 -3.21 24.54 -16.40
C LEU A 11 -3.92 24.24 -15.06
N ALA A 12 -5.15 24.74 -14.89
CA ALA A 12 -5.97 24.47 -13.71
C ALA A 12 -6.45 23.01 -13.63
N PHE A 13 -6.64 22.34 -14.78
CA PHE A 13 -7.03 20.92 -14.82
C PHE A 13 -5.82 19.97 -14.66
N ALA A 14 -4.63 20.41 -15.05
CA ALA A 14 -3.37 19.68 -14.79
C ALA A 14 -2.93 19.74 -13.31
N GLY A 15 -3.55 20.61 -12.49
CA GLY A 15 -3.29 20.74 -11.05
C GLY A 15 -4.05 19.74 -10.16
N SER A 16 -4.98 18.96 -10.71
CA SER A 16 -5.53 17.79 -10.04
C SER A 16 -4.49 16.65 -10.07
N ALA A 17 -3.40 16.84 -9.34
CA ALA A 17 -2.65 15.69 -8.84
C ALA A 17 -3.68 14.76 -8.22
N ALA A 18 -3.80 13.53 -8.72
CA ALA A 18 -4.44 12.47 -7.96
C ALA A 18 -3.69 12.42 -6.64
N PHE A 19 -4.26 13.03 -5.59
CA PHE A 19 -3.66 12.99 -4.27
C PHE A 19 -3.60 11.51 -3.91
N ALA A 20 -2.39 10.96 -3.83
CA ALA A 20 -2.17 9.70 -3.15
C ALA A 20 -2.85 9.84 -1.79
N ASP A 21 -3.69 8.89 -1.42
CA ASP A 21 -4.32 8.83 -0.10
C ASP A 21 -3.41 7.96 0.77
N PRO A 22 -2.54 8.56 1.61
CA PRO A 22 -1.57 7.83 2.41
C PRO A 22 -2.23 6.79 3.31
N ILE A 23 -3.46 7.07 3.75
CA ILE A 23 -4.25 6.23 4.63
C ILE A 23 -4.74 5.02 3.84
N GLN A 24 -5.35 5.25 2.69
CA GLN A 24 -5.81 4.17 1.84
C GLN A 24 -4.64 3.27 1.39
N ASP A 25 -3.49 3.87 1.04
CA ASP A 25 -2.32 3.14 0.57
C ASP A 25 -1.70 2.27 1.67
N ARG A 26 -1.51 2.80 2.89
CA ARG A 26 -1.01 2.00 4.01
C ARG A 26 -2.01 0.92 4.43
N GLN A 27 -3.32 1.21 4.40
CA GLN A 27 -4.37 0.22 4.72
C GLN A 27 -4.39 -0.92 3.69
N ALA A 28 -4.24 -0.62 2.40
CA ALA A 28 -4.13 -1.63 1.36
C ALA A 28 -2.91 -2.53 1.57
N LEU A 29 -1.75 -1.93 1.88
CA LEU A 29 -0.54 -2.68 2.19
C LEU A 29 -0.67 -3.55 3.45
N MET A 30 -1.36 -3.05 4.49
CA MET A 30 -1.66 -3.83 5.71
C MET A 30 -2.66 -4.96 5.46
N LYS A 31 -3.64 -4.75 4.58
CA LYS A 31 -4.59 -5.81 4.19
C LYS A 31 -3.89 -6.94 3.45
N GLU A 32 -2.98 -6.60 2.54
CA GLU A 32 -2.10 -7.58 1.88
C GLU A 32 -1.28 -8.35 2.92
N ARG A 33 -0.64 -7.64 3.87
CA ARG A 33 0.11 -8.26 4.98
C ARG A 33 -0.76 -9.22 5.78
N GLY A 34 -1.97 -8.80 6.15
CA GLY A 34 -2.92 -9.62 6.91
C GLY A 34 -3.31 -10.91 6.18
N LYS A 35 -3.47 -10.87 4.85
CA LYS A 35 -3.72 -12.06 4.03
C LYS A 35 -2.54 -13.04 4.10
N ILE A 36 -1.31 -12.56 3.93
CA ILE A 36 -0.09 -13.38 3.98
C ILE A 36 0.08 -13.99 5.38
N ALA A 37 -0.02 -13.18 6.43
CA ALA A 37 0.06 -13.63 7.81
C ALA A 37 -1.05 -14.65 8.15
N GLY A 38 -2.26 -14.42 7.63
CA GLY A 38 -3.37 -15.35 7.75
C GLY A 38 -3.07 -16.73 7.14
N GLN A 39 -2.50 -16.77 5.94
CA GLN A 39 -2.07 -18.03 5.31
C GLN A 39 -1.01 -18.76 6.15
N LEU A 40 0.03 -18.06 6.60
CA LEU A 40 1.07 -18.61 7.46
C LEU A 40 0.50 -19.13 8.79
N SER A 41 -0.45 -18.40 9.39
CA SER A 41 -1.05 -18.78 10.67
C SER A 41 -1.80 -20.11 10.61
N LYS A 42 -2.42 -20.44 9.48
CA LYS A 42 -3.11 -21.73 9.29
C LYS A 42 -2.11 -22.90 9.33
N VAL A 43 -0.93 -22.72 8.74
CA VAL A 43 0.15 -23.72 8.80
C VAL A 43 0.66 -23.86 10.24
N VAL A 44 0.93 -22.74 10.92
CA VAL A 44 1.40 -22.73 12.32
C VAL A 44 0.41 -23.41 13.27
N LYS A 45 -0.89 -23.22 13.05
CA LYS A 45 -1.95 -23.85 13.85
C LYS A 45 -2.23 -25.31 13.49
N GLY A 46 -1.60 -25.84 12.44
CA GLY A 46 -1.89 -27.18 11.92
C GLY A 46 -3.22 -27.30 11.17
N GLU A 47 -3.87 -26.18 10.84
CA GLU A 47 -5.11 -26.14 10.03
C GLU A 47 -4.82 -26.36 8.53
N ALA A 48 -3.56 -26.18 8.10
CA ALA A 48 -3.08 -26.49 6.76
C ALA A 48 -1.77 -27.30 6.85
N PRO A 49 -1.52 -28.25 5.93
CA PRO A 49 -0.29 -29.03 5.92
C PRO A 49 0.93 -28.14 5.66
N TYR A 50 2.07 -28.52 6.24
CA TYR A 50 3.33 -27.84 5.97
C TYR A 50 3.86 -28.22 4.59
N ASP A 51 4.05 -27.22 3.74
CA ASP A 51 4.81 -27.27 2.51
C ASP A 51 5.93 -26.23 2.59
N ALA A 52 7.18 -26.69 2.61
CA ALA A 52 8.34 -25.83 2.79
C ALA A 52 8.46 -24.74 1.71
N ALA A 53 8.18 -25.09 0.46
CA ALA A 53 8.30 -24.15 -0.67
C ALA A 53 7.18 -23.10 -0.61
N ALA A 54 5.95 -23.52 -0.28
CA ALA A 54 4.83 -22.60 -0.12
C ALA A 54 5.05 -21.65 1.08
N VAL A 55 5.54 -22.17 2.21
CA VAL A 55 5.87 -21.36 3.40
C VAL A 55 6.97 -20.36 3.10
N LEU A 56 8.06 -20.78 2.45
CA LEU A 56 9.14 -19.88 2.06
C LEU A 56 8.63 -18.75 1.15
N THR A 57 7.78 -19.08 0.17
CA THR A 57 7.17 -18.10 -0.74
C THR A 57 6.34 -17.07 0.03
N ALA A 58 5.52 -17.52 0.99
CA ALA A 58 4.71 -16.63 1.82
C ALA A 58 5.58 -15.74 2.73
N LEU A 59 6.67 -16.27 3.29
CA LEU A 59 7.62 -15.49 4.10
C LEU A 59 8.36 -14.45 3.27
N GLN A 60 8.78 -14.77 2.05
CA GLN A 60 9.39 -13.81 1.12
C GLN A 60 8.39 -12.71 0.72
N ALA A 61 7.12 -13.06 0.49
CA ALA A 61 6.07 -12.07 0.26
C ALA A 61 5.86 -11.15 1.48
N LEU A 62 5.90 -11.70 2.70
CA LEU A 62 5.82 -10.92 3.93
C LEU A 62 7.01 -9.96 4.07
N GLN A 63 8.22 -10.42 3.75
CA GLN A 63 9.43 -9.59 3.74
C GLN A 63 9.30 -8.44 2.73
N ALA A 64 8.93 -8.73 1.48
CA ALA A 64 8.77 -7.70 0.45
C ALA A 64 7.70 -6.66 0.85
N ASN A 65 6.61 -7.09 1.48
CA ASN A 65 5.61 -6.17 2.05
C ASN A 65 6.19 -5.31 3.20
N ALA A 66 7.05 -5.88 4.06
CA ALA A 66 7.74 -5.15 5.10
C ALA A 66 8.73 -4.11 4.56
N GLU A 67 9.50 -4.46 3.55
CA GLU A 67 10.42 -3.55 2.87
C GLU A 67 9.68 -2.40 2.20
N LYS A 68 8.58 -2.68 1.49
CA LYS A 68 7.70 -1.65 0.92
C LYS A 68 7.16 -0.70 1.99
N PHE A 69 6.75 -1.23 3.14
CA PHE A 69 6.27 -0.42 4.25
C PHE A 69 7.37 0.50 4.78
N HIS A 70 8.55 -0.06 5.04
CA HIS A 70 9.68 0.69 5.58
C HIS A 70 10.15 1.79 4.61
N ALA A 71 10.26 1.47 3.32
CA ALA A 71 10.69 2.42 2.29
C ALA A 71 9.73 3.61 2.09
N ASN A 72 8.48 3.51 2.57
CA ASN A 72 7.44 4.53 2.37
C ASN A 72 6.85 5.05 3.69
N VAL A 73 7.56 4.90 4.82
CA VAL A 73 7.01 5.26 6.13
C VAL A 73 6.62 6.74 6.20
N ASP A 74 7.45 7.63 5.66
CA ASP A 74 7.19 9.08 5.66
C ASP A 74 6.02 9.45 4.74
N THR A 75 5.86 8.71 3.63
CA THR A 75 4.74 8.87 2.69
C THR A 75 3.44 8.35 3.28
N PHE A 76 3.47 7.27 4.07
CA PHE A 76 2.28 6.66 4.67
C PHE A 76 1.80 7.37 5.94
N PHE A 77 2.69 8.04 6.65
CA PHE A 77 2.38 8.74 7.89
C PHE A 77 2.79 10.23 7.84
N PRO A 78 2.29 11.03 6.87
CA PRO A 78 2.50 12.46 6.90
C PRO A 78 1.78 13.09 8.11
N ALA A 79 2.21 14.28 8.51
CA ALA A 79 1.53 15.03 9.56
C ALA A 79 0.05 15.24 9.23
N GLY A 80 -0.84 15.00 10.19
CA GLY A 80 -2.30 15.08 10.02
C GLY A 80 -2.97 13.82 9.46
N SER A 81 -2.25 12.70 9.34
CA SER A 81 -2.80 11.39 8.90
C SER A 81 -3.11 10.41 10.04
N ASP A 82 -3.29 10.95 11.25
CA ASP A 82 -3.47 10.24 12.51
C ASP A 82 -4.87 9.64 12.70
N THR A 83 -5.84 9.96 11.84
CA THR A 83 -7.18 9.39 11.86
C THR A 83 -7.45 8.59 10.58
N GLY A 84 -7.72 7.28 10.70
CA GLY A 84 -8.04 6.39 9.58
C GLY A 84 -7.22 5.11 9.55
#